data_AF-A0A0S4J0T0-F1
#
_entry.id   AF-A0A0S4J0T0-F1
#
_cell.length_a   1.000
_cell.length_b   1.000
_cell.length_c   1.000
_cell.angle_alpha   90.00
_cell.angle_beta   90.00
_cell.angle_gamma   90.00
#
_symmetry.space_group_name_H-M   'P 1'
#
loop_
_entity.id
_entity.type
_entity.pdbx_description
1 polymer ?
#
loop_
_entity_poly.entity_id
_entity_poly.type
_entity_poly.pdbx_seq_one_letter_code
_entity_poly.pdbx_strand_id
1 'polypeptide(L)'
;MCSCNADCACGGCPLETPNPTTSRTPTPPPPAPTLAAPTPAPPVLCTNSNCNNHATSSSGTVGACSCTCAPEWTGASCQTSNVCTNDPDCTNHATSVSGNRPSCTCSCNAAWTASMCALSNMCTASDCNNHATSFRGNRPSCTCACPGEWIGSTCETSNVCATSDDCRGHATTVSGNRPSCTCTCSPEWIGTKCEISNVCTNPVDCSGQATSVSGNRPSCSCTCAPEWTGTSCQTSNVCTNDPDCTNHATSVSGNRPSCTCFCPAEWVGSACQTSNVCTNSADCSNHATSFSGNRPSCSCRCPPEWIGSACELSNACTIAEDCSGHATTVSGIRPSCTCTFFF
;
A
#
# COMPACT_ATOMS: atom_id res chain seq x y z
N MET A 1 -60.84 -16.80 -5.31
CA MET A 1 -62.12 -16.69 -6.04
C MET A 1 -62.24 -17.96 -6.86
N CYS A 2 -63.12 -18.96 -6.65
CA CYS A 2 -64.27 -19.26 -5.78
C CYS A 2 -64.19 -20.79 -5.49
N SER A 3 -64.47 -21.42 -4.34
CA SER A 3 -65.52 -21.38 -3.30
C SER A 3 -66.90 -21.95 -3.71
N CYS A 4 -67.25 -23.12 -3.12
CA CYS A 4 -68.52 -23.55 -2.44
C CYS A 4 -68.62 -25.11 -2.46
N ASN A 5 -68.59 -25.87 -1.33
CA ASN A 5 -69.61 -26.16 -0.29
C ASN A 5 -70.96 -26.70 -0.84
N ALA A 6 -71.74 -27.59 -0.23
CA ALA A 6 -71.70 -28.47 0.95
C ALA A 6 -72.97 -29.37 0.90
N ASP A 7 -73.01 -30.45 1.69
CA ASP A 7 -74.18 -31.14 2.28
C ASP A 7 -75.30 -31.74 1.39
N CYS A 8 -75.64 -33.02 1.62
CA CYS A 8 -76.91 -33.40 2.28
C CYS A 8 -77.12 -34.93 2.34
N ALA A 9 -77.43 -35.40 3.55
CA ALA A 9 -78.04 -36.69 3.87
C ALA A 9 -79.58 -36.61 3.79
N CYS A 10 -80.25 -37.72 3.49
CA CYS A 10 -81.68 -38.04 3.77
C CYS A 10 -81.80 -39.57 3.67
N GLY A 11 -82.48 -40.37 4.52
CA GLY A 11 -83.50 -40.11 5.54
C GLY A 11 -84.83 -40.79 5.18
N GLY A 12 -85.29 -41.78 5.97
CA GLY A 12 -86.74 -42.00 6.24
C GLY A 12 -87.47 -43.22 5.64
N CYS A 13 -88.01 -44.05 6.57
CA CYS A 13 -88.99 -45.16 6.47
C CYS A 13 -90.39 -44.77 5.89
N PRO A 14 -91.31 -45.72 5.55
CA PRO A 14 -92.28 -46.24 6.53
C PRO A 14 -92.80 -47.71 6.34
N LEU A 15 -93.57 -48.12 7.36
CA LEU A 15 -94.20 -49.42 7.71
C LEU A 15 -95.36 -49.87 6.80
N GLU A 16 -95.70 -51.18 6.82
CA GLU A 16 -97.00 -51.73 7.32
C GLU A 16 -97.04 -53.29 7.34
N THR A 17 -97.64 -53.84 8.41
CA THR A 17 -98.11 -55.23 8.71
C THR A 17 -99.50 -55.51 8.08
N PRO A 18 -100.21 -56.71 8.11
CA PRO A 18 -100.18 -57.81 9.11
C PRO A 18 -100.47 -59.30 8.68
N ASN A 19 -99.97 -60.26 9.51
CA ASN A 19 -100.54 -61.53 10.09
C ASN A 19 -101.35 -62.59 9.25
N PRO A 20 -101.72 -63.81 9.74
CA PRO A 20 -101.15 -64.79 10.71
C PRO A 20 -100.90 -66.20 10.07
N THR A 21 -100.22 -67.18 10.66
CA THR A 21 -100.87 -68.26 11.46
C THR A 21 -99.89 -69.30 12.04
N THR A 22 -100.27 -69.78 13.24
CA THR A 22 -100.05 -71.11 13.87
C THR A 22 -98.68 -71.49 14.49
N SER A 23 -98.55 -71.14 15.78
CA SER A 23 -98.41 -72.03 16.96
C SER A 23 -97.82 -73.43 16.78
N ARG A 24 -96.70 -73.69 17.47
CA ARG A 24 -96.60 -74.72 18.54
C ARG A 24 -95.27 -74.54 19.32
N THR A 25 -95.41 -74.24 20.60
CA THR A 25 -94.35 -74.27 21.63
C THR A 25 -93.94 -75.70 21.99
N PRO A 26 -92.64 -75.94 22.22
CA PRO A 26 -92.21 -76.83 23.29
C PRO A 26 -91.31 -76.12 24.33
N THR A 27 -91.49 -76.54 25.57
CA THR A 27 -90.86 -76.09 26.84
C THR A 27 -89.32 -76.11 26.88
N PRO A 28 -88.68 -75.22 27.67
CA PRO A 28 -87.21 -75.18 27.81
C PRO A 28 -86.66 -76.15 28.86
N PRO A 29 -85.46 -76.74 28.67
CA PRO A 29 -84.72 -77.48 29.70
C PRO A 29 -83.89 -76.55 30.61
N PRO A 30 -83.49 -77.01 31.81
CA PRO A 30 -82.98 -76.17 32.92
C PRO A 30 -81.54 -75.67 32.71
N PRO A 31 -81.09 -74.62 33.45
CA PRO A 31 -79.79 -74.00 33.23
C PRO A 31 -78.64 -74.83 33.83
N ALA A 32 -77.54 -74.92 33.08
CA ALA A 32 -76.29 -75.56 33.51
C ALA A 32 -75.40 -74.58 34.32
N PRO A 33 -74.58 -75.08 35.27
CA PRO A 33 -73.79 -74.25 36.16
C PRO A 33 -72.52 -73.69 35.50
N THR A 34 -72.17 -72.45 35.81
CA THR A 34 -70.96 -71.74 35.36
C THR A 34 -69.70 -72.23 36.11
N LEU A 35 -68.74 -72.80 35.37
CA LEU A 35 -67.40 -73.14 35.87
C LEU A 35 -66.47 -71.92 35.82
N ALA A 36 -65.68 -71.73 36.88
CA ALA A 36 -64.70 -70.68 37.04
C ALA A 36 -63.57 -70.75 35.98
N ALA A 37 -63.08 -69.58 35.56
CA ALA A 37 -62.02 -69.46 34.55
C ALA A 37 -60.66 -70.03 35.05
N PRO A 38 -59.91 -70.76 34.20
CA PRO A 38 -58.59 -71.27 34.57
C PRO A 38 -57.55 -70.14 34.64
N THR A 39 -56.65 -70.23 35.63
CA THR A 39 -55.50 -69.34 35.80
C THR A 39 -54.55 -69.36 34.59
N PRO A 40 -54.02 -68.21 34.13
CA PRO A 40 -53.14 -68.15 32.96
C PRO A 40 -51.86 -68.96 33.18
N ALA A 41 -51.43 -69.69 32.16
CA ALA A 41 -50.14 -70.40 32.14
C ALA A 41 -48.97 -69.42 32.37
N PRO A 42 -47.86 -69.87 32.99
CA PRO A 42 -46.69 -69.01 33.21
C PRO A 42 -46.15 -68.50 31.86
N PRO A 43 -45.77 -67.22 31.78
CA PRO A 43 -45.39 -66.62 30.50
C PRO A 43 -44.07 -67.22 30.00
N VAL A 44 -44.03 -67.60 28.72
CA VAL A 44 -42.86 -68.19 28.08
C VAL A 44 -41.73 -67.16 28.04
N LEU A 45 -40.59 -67.49 28.63
CA LEU A 45 -39.40 -66.62 28.61
C LEU A 45 -38.79 -66.57 27.21
N CYS A 46 -38.32 -65.40 26.80
CA CYS A 46 -37.64 -65.26 25.52
C CYS A 46 -36.20 -65.79 25.58
N THR A 47 -35.69 -66.18 24.42
CA THR A 47 -34.31 -66.69 24.25
C THR A 47 -33.60 -65.89 23.16
N ASN A 48 -32.29 -66.07 23.01
CA ASN A 48 -31.51 -65.37 21.99
C ASN A 48 -32.02 -65.61 20.56
N SER A 49 -32.73 -66.71 20.31
CA SER A 49 -33.40 -66.98 19.04
C SER A 49 -34.44 -65.91 18.68
N ASN A 50 -35.10 -65.30 19.67
CA ASN A 50 -36.04 -64.19 19.49
C ASN A 50 -35.34 -62.86 19.15
N CYS A 51 -34.02 -62.79 19.34
CA CYS A 51 -33.16 -61.67 18.99
C CYS A 51 -32.29 -61.98 17.75
N ASN A 52 -32.81 -62.82 16.83
CA ASN A 52 -32.11 -63.31 15.64
C ASN A 52 -30.75 -63.98 15.92
N ASN A 53 -30.51 -64.44 17.15
CA ASN A 53 -29.23 -64.96 17.64
C ASN A 53 -28.07 -63.94 17.62
N HIS A 54 -28.38 -62.65 17.56
CA HIS A 54 -27.40 -61.56 17.50
C HIS A 54 -27.33 -60.73 18.79
N ALA A 55 -28.02 -61.14 19.85
CA ALA A 55 -27.92 -60.49 21.15
C ALA A 55 -26.81 -61.10 22.02
N THR A 56 -26.16 -60.22 22.80
CA THR A 56 -25.24 -60.58 23.89
C THR A 56 -26.02 -61.00 25.14
N SER A 57 -27.22 -60.45 25.33
CA SER A 57 -28.17 -60.86 26.36
C SER A 57 -29.61 -60.63 25.90
N SER A 58 -30.52 -61.49 26.36
CA SER A 58 -31.96 -61.43 26.06
C SER A 58 -32.74 -61.67 27.34
N SER A 59 -33.79 -60.88 27.59
CA SER A 59 -34.59 -60.96 28.82
C SER A 59 -36.07 -60.62 28.55
N GLY A 60 -36.98 -61.12 29.40
CA GLY A 60 -38.43 -60.92 29.28
C GLY A 60 -39.15 -62.14 28.71
N THR A 61 -40.32 -61.91 28.12
CA THR A 61 -41.23 -62.97 27.65
C THR A 61 -41.39 -62.93 26.13
N VAL A 62 -41.76 -64.05 25.52
CA VAL A 62 -42.05 -64.12 24.08
C VAL A 62 -43.16 -63.10 23.75
N GLY A 63 -42.86 -62.12 22.89
CA GLY A 63 -43.73 -60.98 22.54
C GLY A 63 -43.36 -59.64 23.19
N ALA A 64 -42.56 -59.64 24.26
CA ALA A 64 -42.02 -58.45 24.94
C ALA A 64 -40.55 -58.67 25.33
N CYS A 65 -39.77 -59.27 24.43
CA CYS A 65 -38.36 -59.58 24.67
C CYS A 65 -37.50 -58.33 24.54
N SER A 66 -36.65 -58.09 25.53
CA SER A 66 -35.63 -57.05 25.50
C SER A 66 -34.28 -57.66 25.11
N CYS A 67 -33.80 -57.29 23.93
CA CYS A 67 -32.55 -57.76 23.35
C CYS A 67 -31.43 -56.71 23.52
N THR A 68 -30.30 -57.11 24.08
CA THR A 68 -29.07 -56.31 24.06
C THR A 68 -28.19 -56.79 22.92
N CYS A 69 -28.18 -56.06 21.81
CA CYS A 69 -27.48 -56.51 20.60
C CYS A 69 -25.96 -56.54 20.75
N ALA A 70 -25.31 -57.45 20.03
CA ALA A 70 -23.88 -57.38 19.79
C ALA A 70 -23.53 -56.11 19.00
N PRO A 71 -22.29 -55.59 19.08
CA PRO A 71 -21.91 -54.31 18.45
C PRO A 71 -22.23 -54.22 16.96
N GLU A 72 -22.10 -55.35 16.24
CA GLU A 72 -22.37 -55.48 14.80
C GLU A 72 -23.87 -55.48 14.44
N TRP A 73 -24.78 -55.38 15.41
CA TRP A 73 -26.22 -55.51 15.20
C TRP A 73 -27.03 -54.44 15.96
N THR A 74 -28.17 -54.07 15.40
CA THR A 74 -29.11 -53.09 15.96
C THR A 74 -30.56 -53.48 15.69
N GLY A 75 -31.48 -52.71 16.28
CA GLY A 75 -32.92 -52.93 16.23
C GLY A 75 -33.43 -53.68 17.46
N ALA A 76 -34.75 -53.60 17.71
CA ALA A 76 -35.38 -54.18 18.90
C ALA A 76 -35.20 -55.71 19.02
N SER A 77 -34.96 -56.40 17.90
CA SER A 77 -34.66 -57.83 17.85
C SER A 77 -33.29 -58.14 17.25
N CYS A 78 -32.37 -57.16 17.21
CA CYS A 78 -31.04 -57.29 16.60
C CYS A 78 -31.07 -57.77 15.13
N GLN A 79 -32.07 -57.34 14.38
CA GLN A 79 -32.32 -57.80 13.01
C GLN A 79 -31.52 -57.03 11.94
N THR A 80 -30.93 -55.90 12.29
CA THR A 80 -30.24 -55.01 11.34
C THR A 80 -28.74 -55.01 11.60
N SER A 81 -27.93 -55.24 10.57
CA SER A 81 -26.48 -55.18 10.68
C SER A 81 -26.00 -53.72 10.82
N ASN A 82 -25.14 -53.46 11.81
CA ASN A 82 -24.41 -52.21 11.97
C ASN A 82 -23.08 -52.20 11.22
N VAL A 83 -22.63 -53.34 10.68
CA VAL A 83 -21.37 -53.44 9.94
C VAL A 83 -21.43 -52.52 8.73
N CYS A 84 -20.39 -51.70 8.58
CA CYS A 84 -20.26 -50.80 7.44
C CYS A 84 -19.94 -51.58 6.17
N THR A 85 -20.55 -51.17 5.07
CA THR A 85 -20.40 -51.81 3.76
C THR A 85 -20.04 -50.77 2.69
N ASN A 86 -19.41 -51.21 1.60
CA ASN A 86 -19.02 -50.28 0.52
C ASN A 86 -20.23 -49.60 -0.13
N ASP A 87 -21.34 -50.32 -0.22
CA ASP A 87 -22.68 -49.80 -0.50
C ASP A 87 -23.56 -50.05 0.72
N PRO A 88 -24.19 -49.03 1.35
CA PRO A 88 -24.27 -47.62 0.94
C PRO A 88 -23.23 -46.68 1.57
N ASP A 89 -22.45 -47.11 2.57
CA ASP A 89 -21.73 -46.17 3.45
C ASP A 89 -20.52 -45.48 2.81
N CYS A 90 -19.91 -46.09 1.80
CA CYS A 90 -18.74 -45.56 1.09
C CYS A 90 -19.03 -45.29 -0.40
N THR A 91 -20.31 -45.14 -0.75
CA THR A 91 -20.80 -44.83 -2.10
C THR A 91 -20.21 -45.70 -3.22
N ASN A 92 -19.91 -46.98 -2.95
CA ASN A 92 -19.26 -47.90 -3.90
C ASN A 92 -17.85 -47.49 -4.37
N HIS A 93 -17.17 -46.59 -3.65
CA HIS A 93 -15.89 -46.01 -4.07
C HIS A 93 -14.72 -46.32 -3.13
N ALA A 94 -14.89 -47.26 -2.18
CA ALA A 94 -13.82 -47.74 -1.31
C ALA A 94 -13.16 -49.03 -1.81
N THR A 95 -11.84 -49.13 -1.60
CA THR A 95 -11.04 -50.36 -1.69
C THR A 95 -11.25 -51.27 -0.48
N SER A 96 -11.49 -50.68 0.70
CA SER A 96 -11.78 -51.40 1.94
C SER A 96 -12.68 -50.59 2.85
N VAL A 97 -13.52 -51.28 3.63
CA VAL A 97 -14.48 -50.69 4.57
C VAL A 97 -14.35 -51.38 5.92
N SER A 98 -14.38 -50.61 7.00
CA SER A 98 -14.29 -51.13 8.36
C SER A 98 -15.11 -50.29 9.34
N GLY A 99 -15.40 -50.85 10.52
CA GLY A 99 -16.16 -50.20 11.58
C GLY A 99 -17.65 -50.52 11.55
N ASN A 100 -18.36 -49.92 12.51
CA ASN A 100 -19.80 -50.05 12.70
C ASN A 100 -20.46 -48.67 12.67
N ARG A 101 -21.68 -48.60 12.13
CA ARG A 101 -22.45 -47.35 12.04
C ARG A 101 -22.65 -46.74 13.44
N PRO A 102 -22.52 -45.40 13.57
CA PRO A 102 -22.26 -44.41 12.51
C PRO A 102 -20.77 -44.17 12.19
N SER A 103 -19.84 -44.87 12.84
CA SER A 103 -18.39 -44.65 12.77
C SER A 103 -17.70 -45.52 11.70
N CYS A 104 -18.19 -45.45 10.46
CA CYS A 104 -17.60 -46.16 9.34
C CYS A 104 -16.27 -45.53 8.91
N THR A 105 -15.29 -46.36 8.57
CA THR A 105 -14.01 -45.94 8.00
C THR A 105 -13.85 -46.54 6.60
N CYS A 106 -13.84 -45.67 5.59
CA CYS A 106 -13.70 -46.03 4.18
C CYS A 106 -12.29 -45.71 3.66
N SER A 107 -11.62 -46.67 3.03
CA SER A 107 -10.36 -46.42 2.30
C SER A 107 -10.65 -46.23 0.83
N CYS A 108 -10.62 -45.00 0.33
CA CYS A 108 -11.09 -44.68 -1.02
C CYS A 108 -10.18 -45.21 -2.14
N ASN A 109 -10.79 -45.54 -3.27
CA ASN A 109 -10.09 -45.75 -4.54
C ASN A 109 -9.36 -44.47 -4.95
N ALA A 110 -8.30 -44.57 -5.76
CA ALA A 110 -7.46 -43.43 -6.15
C ALA A 110 -8.23 -42.25 -6.79
N ALA A 111 -9.39 -42.51 -7.39
CA ALA A 111 -10.25 -41.51 -8.02
C ALA A 111 -11.21 -40.77 -7.05
N TRP A 112 -11.24 -41.14 -5.76
CA TRP A 112 -12.19 -40.61 -4.77
C TRP A 112 -11.50 -40.24 -3.45
N THR A 113 -12.13 -39.34 -2.70
CA THR A 113 -11.64 -38.79 -1.43
C THR A 113 -12.80 -38.43 -0.50
N ALA A 114 -12.47 -37.86 0.66
CA ALA A 114 -13.32 -37.66 1.83
C ALA A 114 -13.68 -38.96 2.58
N SER A 115 -14.21 -38.81 3.81
CA SER A 115 -14.44 -39.89 4.77
C SER A 115 -15.38 -41.01 4.30
N MET A 116 -16.24 -40.73 3.32
CA MET A 116 -17.19 -41.68 2.72
C MET A 116 -16.94 -41.88 1.22
N CYS A 117 -15.78 -41.46 0.70
CA CYS A 117 -15.45 -41.53 -0.73
C CYS A 117 -16.44 -40.80 -1.64
N ALA A 118 -17.12 -39.79 -1.11
CA ALA A 118 -18.19 -39.06 -1.79
C ALA A 118 -17.67 -38.00 -2.77
N LEU A 119 -16.39 -37.60 -2.67
CA LEU A 119 -15.81 -36.56 -3.52
C LEU A 119 -14.86 -37.16 -4.54
N SER A 120 -15.03 -36.82 -5.81
CA SER A 120 -14.09 -37.22 -6.85
C SER A 120 -12.77 -36.44 -6.73
N ASN A 121 -11.64 -37.14 -6.92
CA ASN A 121 -10.31 -36.54 -7.01
C ASN A 121 -10.07 -35.86 -8.36
N MET A 122 -10.94 -36.06 -9.35
CA MET A 122 -10.79 -35.42 -10.65
C MET A 122 -10.88 -33.91 -10.51
N CYS A 123 -10.02 -33.22 -11.25
CA CYS A 123 -10.06 -31.77 -11.34
C CYS A 123 -11.36 -31.29 -11.96
N THR A 124 -11.84 -30.16 -11.48
CA THR A 124 -13.05 -29.49 -11.94
C THR A 124 -12.70 -28.08 -12.39
N ALA A 125 -13.65 -27.39 -13.03
CA ALA A 125 -13.45 -26.00 -13.46
C ALA A 125 -13.07 -25.07 -12.29
N SER A 126 -13.62 -25.34 -11.09
CA SER A 126 -13.36 -24.55 -9.89
C SER A 126 -11.89 -24.60 -9.43
N ASP A 127 -11.19 -25.71 -9.66
CA ASP A 127 -9.75 -25.84 -9.34
C ASP A 127 -8.88 -24.97 -10.26
N CYS A 128 -9.45 -24.47 -11.35
CA CYS A 128 -8.84 -23.53 -12.29
C CYS A 128 -9.55 -22.18 -12.30
N ASN A 129 -10.10 -21.77 -11.15
CA ASN A 129 -10.85 -20.52 -10.94
C ASN A 129 -12.02 -20.29 -11.93
N ASN A 130 -12.51 -21.36 -12.58
CA ASN A 130 -13.49 -21.31 -13.66
C ASN A 130 -13.07 -20.47 -14.88
N HIS A 131 -11.77 -20.17 -15.02
CA HIS A 131 -11.23 -19.37 -16.11
C HIS A 131 -10.51 -20.20 -17.18
N ALA A 132 -10.17 -21.47 -16.89
CA ALA A 132 -9.52 -22.35 -17.85
C ALA A 132 -10.45 -22.76 -19.00
N THR A 133 -9.88 -22.86 -20.19
CA THR A 133 -10.55 -23.42 -21.38
C THR A 133 -10.69 -24.94 -21.29
N SER A 134 -9.75 -25.61 -20.62
CA SER A 134 -9.80 -27.04 -20.30
C SER A 134 -8.95 -27.34 -19.06
N PHE A 135 -9.25 -28.45 -18.40
CA PHE A 135 -8.53 -28.92 -17.21
C PHE A 135 -8.41 -30.44 -17.20
N ARG A 136 -7.34 -30.97 -16.61
CA ARG A 136 -7.11 -32.42 -16.48
C ARG A 136 -6.31 -32.77 -15.23
N GLY A 137 -6.30 -34.06 -14.90
CA GLY A 137 -5.56 -34.61 -13.78
C GLY A 137 -6.43 -34.82 -12.55
N ASN A 138 -5.76 -35.08 -11.42
CA ASN A 138 -6.37 -35.30 -10.12
C ASN A 138 -5.74 -34.37 -9.08
N ARG A 139 -6.51 -34.00 -8.06
CA ARG A 139 -6.03 -33.19 -6.95
C ARG A 139 -4.88 -33.88 -6.19
N PRO A 140 -3.89 -33.12 -5.70
CA PRO A 140 -3.74 -31.65 -5.80
C PRO A 140 -3.09 -31.17 -7.12
N SER A 141 -2.68 -32.08 -8.00
CA SER A 141 -1.89 -31.79 -9.21
C SER A 141 -2.75 -31.55 -10.45
N CYS A 142 -3.68 -30.59 -10.35
CA CYS A 142 -4.51 -30.19 -11.49
C CYS A 142 -3.70 -29.42 -12.53
N THR A 143 -3.94 -29.71 -13.81
CA THR A 143 -3.36 -28.95 -14.93
C THR A 143 -4.45 -28.16 -15.63
N CYS A 144 -4.33 -26.84 -15.62
CA CYS A 144 -5.27 -25.90 -16.22
C CYS A 144 -4.71 -25.31 -17.52
N ALA A 145 -5.53 -25.25 -18.58
CA ALA A 145 -5.18 -24.56 -19.83
C ALA A 145 -5.85 -23.18 -19.84
N CYS A 146 -5.09 -22.15 -19.47
CA CYS A 146 -5.62 -20.79 -19.39
C CYS A 146 -5.76 -20.15 -20.78
N PRO A 147 -6.87 -19.43 -21.05
CA PRO A 147 -6.97 -18.56 -22.21
C PRO A 147 -5.99 -17.38 -22.06
N GLY A 148 -5.71 -16.66 -23.15
CA GLY A 148 -4.74 -15.57 -23.16
C GLY A 148 -4.99 -14.45 -22.13
N GLU A 149 -6.22 -14.31 -21.65
CA GLU A 149 -6.65 -13.30 -20.66
C GLU A 149 -6.37 -13.69 -19.21
N TRP A 150 -5.90 -14.92 -18.96
CA TRP A 150 -5.61 -15.44 -17.63
C TRP A 150 -4.25 -16.13 -17.60
N ILE A 151 -3.53 -15.96 -16.51
CA ILE A 151 -2.21 -16.55 -16.26
C ILE A 151 -2.16 -17.19 -14.87
N GLY A 152 -1.12 -17.98 -14.65
CA GLY A 152 -0.95 -18.80 -13.45
C GLY A 152 -1.25 -20.27 -13.69
N SER A 153 -0.87 -21.13 -12.75
CA SER A 153 -1.07 -22.58 -12.87
C SER A 153 -2.54 -22.98 -12.72
N THR A 154 -3.34 -22.12 -12.09
CA THR A 154 -4.78 -22.29 -11.87
C THR A 154 -5.61 -21.19 -12.54
N CYS A 155 -5.03 -20.42 -13.46
CA CYS A 155 -5.68 -19.28 -14.12
C CYS A 155 -6.21 -18.23 -13.11
N GLU A 156 -5.48 -18.02 -12.02
CA GLU A 156 -5.89 -17.18 -10.89
C GLU A 156 -5.69 -15.68 -11.13
N THR A 157 -4.82 -15.30 -12.06
CA THR A 157 -4.44 -13.90 -12.30
C THR A 157 -4.87 -13.46 -13.68
N SER A 158 -5.58 -12.32 -13.78
CA SER A 158 -5.91 -11.74 -15.07
C SER A 158 -4.66 -11.20 -15.77
N ASN A 159 -4.52 -11.54 -17.04
CA ASN A 159 -3.46 -11.06 -17.91
C ASN A 159 -3.82 -9.72 -18.58
N VAL A 160 -5.11 -9.39 -18.65
CA VAL A 160 -5.61 -8.15 -19.24
C VAL A 160 -5.22 -6.98 -18.34
N CYS A 161 -4.68 -5.94 -18.94
CA CYS A 161 -4.30 -4.74 -18.21
C CYS A 161 -5.53 -3.98 -17.71
N ALA A 162 -5.45 -3.44 -16.50
CA ALA A 162 -6.54 -2.74 -15.84
C ALA A 162 -6.12 -1.32 -15.41
N THR A 163 -7.09 -0.40 -15.42
CA THR A 163 -6.87 1.01 -15.07
C THR A 163 -6.30 1.18 -13.66
N SER A 164 -6.85 0.49 -12.66
CA SER A 164 -6.42 0.61 -11.25
C SER A 164 -4.99 0.12 -11.04
N ASP A 165 -4.68 -1.06 -11.57
CA ASP A 165 -3.48 -1.80 -11.20
C ASP A 165 -2.28 -1.39 -12.06
N ASP A 166 -2.50 -1.23 -13.37
CA ASP A 166 -1.42 -1.01 -14.34
C ASP A 166 -1.23 0.46 -14.70
N CYS A 167 -2.29 1.29 -14.54
CA CYS A 167 -2.30 2.71 -14.93
C CYS A 167 -2.68 3.66 -13.78
N ARG A 168 -2.45 3.23 -12.52
CA ARG A 168 -2.64 4.02 -11.29
C ARG A 168 -4.04 4.62 -11.08
N GLY A 169 -5.06 4.13 -11.79
CA GLY A 169 -6.41 4.67 -11.73
C GLY A 169 -6.61 5.95 -12.56
N HIS A 170 -5.62 6.37 -13.35
CA HIS A 170 -5.60 7.68 -14.01
C HIS A 170 -5.68 7.62 -15.54
N ALA A 171 -5.87 6.44 -16.12
CA ALA A 171 -6.07 6.27 -17.56
C ALA A 171 -7.55 6.37 -17.98
N THR A 172 -7.79 7.01 -19.13
CA THR A 172 -9.10 7.02 -19.82
C THR A 172 -9.34 5.73 -20.58
N THR A 173 -8.29 5.15 -21.15
CA THR A 173 -8.33 3.87 -21.87
C THR A 173 -7.11 3.04 -21.52
N VAL A 174 -7.30 1.73 -21.35
CA VAL A 174 -6.22 0.75 -21.11
C VAL A 174 -6.34 -0.39 -22.10
N SER A 175 -5.22 -0.82 -22.65
CA SER A 175 -5.16 -1.94 -23.59
C SER A 175 -3.87 -2.76 -23.44
N GLY A 176 -3.88 -3.95 -24.02
CA GLY A 176 -2.76 -4.89 -23.95
C GLY A 176 -2.85 -5.86 -22.78
N ASN A 177 -1.86 -6.74 -22.71
CA ASN A 177 -1.73 -7.78 -21.70
C ASN A 177 -0.38 -7.65 -20.98
N ARG A 178 -0.33 -8.07 -19.72
CA ARG A 178 0.86 -7.95 -18.88
C ARG A 178 2.03 -8.76 -19.46
N PRO A 179 3.28 -8.24 -19.41
CA PRO A 179 3.69 -6.98 -18.78
C PRO A 179 3.57 -5.72 -19.68
N SER A 180 3.07 -5.87 -20.91
CA SER A 180 3.07 -4.83 -21.96
C SER A 180 1.75 -4.06 -22.01
N CYS A 181 1.39 -3.42 -20.90
CA CYS A 181 0.20 -2.58 -20.80
C CYS A 181 0.40 -1.22 -21.47
N THR A 182 -0.61 -0.75 -22.19
CA THR A 182 -0.66 0.60 -22.78
C THR A 182 -1.75 1.41 -22.10
N CYS A 183 -1.35 2.53 -21.48
CA CYS A 183 -2.24 3.44 -20.77
C CYS A 183 -2.41 4.74 -21.57
N THR A 184 -3.65 5.12 -21.88
CA THR A 184 -3.96 6.48 -22.36
C THR A 184 -4.37 7.33 -21.16
N CYS A 185 -3.54 8.27 -20.75
CA CYS A 185 -3.76 9.02 -19.52
C CYS A 185 -4.88 10.06 -19.65
N SER A 186 -5.52 10.34 -18.52
CA SER A 186 -6.41 11.50 -18.37
C SER A 186 -5.60 12.81 -18.53
N PRO A 187 -6.23 13.93 -18.93
CA PRO A 187 -5.51 15.19 -19.19
C PRO A 187 -4.60 15.68 -18.06
N GLU A 188 -4.96 15.35 -16.81
CA GLU A 188 -4.26 15.75 -15.59
C GLU A 188 -3.09 14.84 -15.21
N TRP A 189 -2.80 13.79 -16.02
CA TRP A 189 -1.80 12.78 -15.72
C TRP A 189 -0.94 12.45 -16.95
N ILE A 190 0.33 12.17 -16.69
CA ILE A 190 1.34 11.79 -17.69
C ILE A 190 2.20 10.64 -17.17
N GLY A 191 3.09 10.12 -18.02
CA GLY A 191 3.88 8.91 -17.74
C GLY A 191 3.30 7.70 -18.45
N THR A 192 4.07 6.61 -18.52
CA THR A 192 3.64 5.39 -19.21
C THR A 192 2.56 4.64 -18.46
N LYS A 193 2.46 4.86 -17.14
CA LYS A 193 1.44 4.29 -16.24
C LYS A 193 0.56 5.37 -15.61
N CYS A 194 0.53 6.58 -16.19
CA CYS A 194 -0.22 7.72 -15.68
C CYS A 194 0.08 8.04 -14.20
N GLU A 195 1.35 7.87 -13.82
CA GLU A 195 1.82 7.96 -12.44
C GLU A 195 2.27 9.36 -12.02
N ILE A 196 2.38 10.29 -12.97
CA ILE A 196 2.86 11.65 -12.75
C ILE A 196 1.70 12.62 -12.99
N SER A 197 1.42 13.51 -12.04
CA SER A 197 0.45 14.58 -12.28
C SER A 197 1.00 15.57 -13.31
N ASN A 198 0.18 15.92 -14.29
CA ASN A 198 0.50 16.88 -15.33
C ASN A 198 0.51 18.32 -14.78
N VAL A 199 -0.32 18.62 -13.79
CA VAL A 199 -0.49 19.99 -13.28
C VAL A 199 0.57 20.29 -12.24
N CYS A 200 1.24 21.43 -12.40
CA CYS A 200 2.20 21.93 -11.44
C CYS A 200 1.45 22.72 -10.37
N THR A 201 1.44 22.20 -9.14
CA THR A 201 0.72 22.81 -8.01
C THR A 201 1.57 22.93 -6.77
N ASN A 202 2.71 22.25 -6.73
CA ASN A 202 3.54 22.16 -5.53
C ASN A 202 4.84 22.93 -5.72
N PRO A 203 5.33 23.69 -4.71
CA PRO A 203 6.65 24.31 -4.75
C PRO A 203 7.79 23.37 -5.16
N VAL A 204 7.69 22.07 -4.86
CA VAL A 204 8.67 21.04 -5.26
C VAL A 204 8.82 20.94 -6.79
N ASP A 205 7.78 21.26 -7.57
CA ASP A 205 7.86 21.34 -9.04
C ASP A 205 8.82 22.46 -9.51
N CYS A 206 9.16 23.39 -8.61
CA CYS A 206 10.03 24.54 -8.81
C CYS A 206 11.18 24.55 -7.79
N SER A 207 11.83 23.39 -7.62
CA SER A 207 12.98 23.19 -6.69
C SER A 207 12.68 23.46 -5.20
N GLY A 208 11.40 23.60 -4.82
CA GLY A 208 10.98 23.92 -3.46
C GLY A 208 11.09 25.40 -3.08
N GLN A 209 11.46 26.28 -4.02
CA GLN A 209 11.83 27.68 -3.73
C GLN A 209 10.88 28.71 -4.37
N ALA A 210 9.71 28.26 -4.83
CA ALA A 210 8.70 29.11 -5.43
C ALA A 210 7.64 29.56 -4.40
N THR A 211 7.20 30.82 -4.50
CA THR A 211 6.07 31.37 -3.75
C THR A 211 4.73 30.97 -4.37
N SER A 212 4.69 30.74 -5.67
CA SER A 212 3.52 30.22 -6.38
C SER A 212 3.93 29.38 -7.58
N VAL A 213 3.14 28.34 -7.84
CA VAL A 213 3.35 27.38 -8.94
C VAL A 213 2.04 27.20 -9.70
N SER A 214 2.11 27.21 -11.02
CA SER A 214 0.96 27.02 -11.91
C SER A 214 1.38 26.42 -13.26
N GLY A 215 0.42 26.11 -14.12
CA GLY A 215 0.67 25.54 -15.45
C GLY A 215 0.85 24.03 -15.44
N ASN A 216 1.30 23.49 -16.58
CA ASN A 216 1.39 22.05 -16.81
C ASN A 216 2.80 21.63 -17.23
N ARG A 217 3.18 20.40 -16.89
CA ARG A 217 4.47 19.82 -17.26
C ARG A 217 4.59 19.66 -18.78
N PRO A 218 5.81 19.80 -19.34
CA PRO A 218 7.09 20.02 -18.65
C PRO A 218 7.37 21.50 -18.32
N SER A 219 6.47 22.43 -18.66
CA SER A 219 6.69 23.87 -18.58
C SER A 219 5.88 24.52 -17.46
N CYS A 220 6.16 24.11 -16.22
CA CYS A 220 5.59 24.74 -15.04
C CYS A 220 5.95 26.24 -15.00
N SER A 221 4.98 27.07 -14.60
CA SER A 221 5.17 28.50 -14.36
C SER A 221 5.41 28.73 -12.87
N CYS A 222 6.65 29.08 -12.53
CA CYS A 222 7.12 29.29 -11.17
C CYS A 222 7.31 30.79 -10.89
N THR A 223 6.79 31.27 -9.75
CA THR A 223 7.17 32.57 -9.20
C THR A 223 8.14 32.32 -8.06
N CYS A 224 9.39 32.73 -8.22
CA CYS A 224 10.45 32.44 -7.26
C CYS A 224 10.38 33.35 -6.04
N ALA A 225 10.79 32.82 -4.89
CA ALA A 225 11.10 33.65 -3.73
C ALA A 225 12.25 34.63 -4.06
N PRO A 226 12.35 35.79 -3.39
CA PRO A 226 13.34 36.82 -3.71
C PRO A 226 14.80 36.33 -3.73
N GLU A 227 15.11 35.31 -2.93
CA GLU A 227 16.42 34.66 -2.82
C GLU A 227 16.72 33.69 -3.97
N TRP A 228 15.81 33.49 -4.92
CA TRP A 228 15.94 32.48 -5.97
C TRP A 228 15.53 33.02 -7.34
N THR A 229 16.12 32.44 -8.39
CA THR A 229 15.88 32.82 -9.79
C THR A 229 16.00 31.59 -10.71
N GLY A 230 15.69 31.79 -11.99
CA GLY A 230 15.59 30.73 -13.00
C GLY A 230 14.15 30.23 -13.21
N THR A 231 13.93 29.48 -14.29
CA THR A 231 12.61 28.98 -14.69
C THR A 231 11.97 28.05 -13.67
N SER A 232 12.77 27.33 -12.89
CA SER A 232 12.32 26.43 -11.82
C SER A 232 12.89 26.84 -10.46
N CYS A 233 13.23 28.12 -10.27
CA CYS A 233 13.76 28.67 -9.03
C CYS A 233 14.98 27.91 -8.48
N GLN A 234 15.82 27.39 -9.38
CA GLN A 234 16.94 26.51 -9.06
C GLN A 234 18.23 27.26 -8.72
N THR A 235 18.32 28.55 -9.06
CA THR A 235 19.54 29.34 -8.92
C THR A 235 19.39 30.30 -7.75
N SER A 236 20.33 30.28 -6.81
CA SER A 236 20.34 31.25 -5.71
C SER A 236 20.59 32.67 -6.25
N ASN A 237 19.77 33.60 -5.83
CA ASN A 237 19.89 35.02 -6.08
C ASN A 237 20.54 35.78 -4.91
N VAL A 238 20.82 35.09 -3.79
CA VAL A 238 21.47 35.68 -2.62
C VAL A 238 22.90 36.09 -2.96
N CYS A 239 23.28 37.30 -2.55
CA CYS A 239 24.62 37.81 -2.76
C CYS A 239 25.64 37.10 -1.85
N THR A 240 26.83 36.86 -2.37
CA THR A 240 27.90 36.14 -1.70
C THR A 240 29.21 36.90 -1.82
N ASN A 241 30.15 36.65 -0.90
CA ASN A 241 31.45 37.35 -0.91
C ASN A 241 32.25 37.08 -2.19
N ASP A 242 32.16 35.83 -2.67
CA ASP A 242 32.54 35.43 -4.02
C ASP A 242 31.28 35.05 -4.78
N PRO A 243 30.94 35.64 -5.94
CA PRO A 243 31.73 36.59 -6.74
C PRO A 243 31.40 38.08 -6.54
N ASP A 244 30.38 38.44 -5.75
CA ASP A 244 29.82 39.79 -5.80
C ASP A 244 30.66 40.85 -5.10
N CYS A 245 31.50 40.45 -4.13
CA CYS A 245 32.30 41.35 -3.29
C CYS A 245 33.79 41.02 -3.34
N THR A 246 34.24 40.41 -4.45
CA THR A 246 35.65 40.10 -4.76
C THR A 246 36.43 39.36 -3.66
N ASN A 247 35.74 38.61 -2.79
CA ASN A 247 36.32 37.96 -1.59
C ASN A 247 36.91 38.92 -0.55
N HIS A 248 36.61 40.21 -0.61
CA HIS A 248 37.19 41.22 0.27
C HIS A 248 36.20 41.81 1.28
N ALA A 249 34.90 41.48 1.21
CA ALA A 249 33.93 41.94 2.20
C ALA A 249 33.99 41.15 3.51
N THR A 250 33.73 41.84 4.62
CA THR A 250 33.54 41.25 5.96
C THR A 250 32.18 40.58 6.11
N SER A 251 31.16 41.14 5.45
CA SER A 251 29.82 40.58 5.38
C SER A 251 29.14 41.05 4.10
N VAL A 252 28.16 40.28 3.64
CA VAL A 252 27.41 40.53 2.41
C VAL A 252 25.93 40.39 2.70
N SER A 253 25.12 41.27 2.11
CA SER A 253 23.66 41.24 2.26
C SER A 253 22.97 41.64 0.95
N GLY A 254 21.68 41.30 0.84
CA GLY A 254 20.87 41.58 -0.33
C GLY A 254 20.83 40.42 -1.33
N ASN A 255 20.06 40.63 -2.40
CA ASN A 255 19.87 39.70 -3.51
C ASN A 255 20.22 40.41 -4.82
N ARG A 256 20.74 39.69 -5.81
CA ARG A 256 21.16 40.30 -7.08
C ARG A 256 19.95 40.92 -7.80
N PRO A 257 20.14 42.07 -8.47
CA PRO A 257 21.40 42.79 -8.69
C PRO A 257 21.79 43.77 -7.55
N SER A 258 21.03 43.86 -6.46
CA SER A 258 21.19 44.85 -5.39
C SER A 258 22.00 44.30 -4.21
N CYS A 259 23.23 43.87 -4.47
CA CYS A 259 24.15 43.40 -3.43
C CYS A 259 24.75 44.56 -2.62
N THR A 260 24.88 44.37 -1.31
CA THR A 260 25.57 45.30 -0.40
C THR A 260 26.75 44.59 0.25
N CYS A 261 27.96 45.05 -0.05
CA CYS A 261 29.22 44.53 0.47
C CYS A 261 29.74 45.43 1.59
N PHE A 262 30.01 44.87 2.77
CA PHE A 262 30.61 45.60 3.89
C PHE A 262 32.13 45.45 3.87
N CYS A 263 32.82 46.41 3.28
CA CYS A 263 34.27 46.37 3.13
C CYS A 263 35.00 46.71 4.44
N PRO A 264 36.09 46.01 4.77
CA PRO A 264 37.00 46.41 5.84
C PRO A 264 37.80 47.66 5.40
N ALA A 265 38.52 48.30 6.32
CA ALA A 265 39.18 49.59 6.08
C ALA A 265 40.23 49.56 4.93
N GLU A 266 40.76 48.37 4.64
CA GLU A 266 41.74 48.07 3.61
C GLU A 266 41.15 47.98 2.20
N TRP A 267 39.83 47.96 2.05
CA TRP A 267 39.14 47.81 0.77
C TRP A 267 38.01 48.83 0.62
N VAL A 268 37.83 49.35 -0.59
CA VAL A 268 36.80 50.34 -0.92
C VAL A 268 36.12 50.01 -2.25
N GLY A 269 34.97 50.64 -2.47
CA GLY A 269 34.09 50.39 -3.62
C GLY A 269 32.86 49.55 -3.24
N SER A 270 31.83 49.56 -4.09
CA SER A 270 30.58 48.84 -3.85
C SER A 270 30.74 47.31 -3.78
N ALA A 271 31.80 46.78 -4.40
CA ALA A 271 32.16 45.38 -4.41
C ALA A 271 33.50 45.11 -3.70
N CYS A 272 33.99 46.05 -2.88
CA CYS A 272 35.31 45.96 -2.23
C CYS A 272 36.47 45.69 -3.21
N GLN A 273 36.36 46.18 -4.44
CA GLN A 273 37.26 45.84 -5.54
C GLN A 273 38.58 46.62 -5.53
N THR A 274 38.68 47.69 -4.75
CA THR A 274 39.85 48.58 -4.75
C THR A 274 40.54 48.53 -3.40
N SER A 275 41.84 48.19 -3.38
CA SER A 275 42.61 48.23 -2.14
C SER A 275 42.85 49.67 -1.71
N ASN A 276 42.48 49.96 -0.47
CA ASN A 276 42.71 51.21 0.21
C ASN A 276 44.08 51.25 0.92
N VAL A 277 44.79 50.13 1.01
CA VAL A 277 46.10 50.05 1.67
C VAL A 277 47.15 50.77 0.83
N CYS A 278 47.96 51.57 1.50
CA CYS A 278 49.13 52.20 0.89
C CYS A 278 50.16 51.10 0.62
N THR A 279 50.37 50.77 -0.65
CA THR A 279 51.14 49.57 -1.05
C THR A 279 52.26 49.89 -2.03
N ASN A 280 52.28 51.10 -2.59
CA ASN A 280 53.26 51.49 -3.58
C ASN A 280 53.88 52.84 -3.25
N SER A 281 55.05 53.08 -3.83
CA SER A 281 55.79 54.33 -3.67
C SER A 281 55.04 55.52 -4.25
N ALA A 282 54.14 55.31 -5.22
CA ALA A 282 53.36 56.37 -5.87
C ALA A 282 52.40 57.07 -4.89
N ASP A 283 51.92 56.37 -3.85
CA ASP A 283 51.13 56.95 -2.76
C ASP A 283 51.89 58.02 -1.96
N CYS A 284 53.21 58.00 -2.03
CA CYS A 284 54.13 58.91 -1.37
C CYS A 284 55.09 59.55 -2.38
N SER A 285 54.56 59.98 -3.53
CA SER A 285 55.28 60.70 -4.59
C SER A 285 56.53 59.99 -5.12
N ASN A 286 56.64 58.68 -4.91
CA ASN A 286 57.80 57.84 -5.21
C ASN A 286 59.08 58.17 -4.44
N HIS A 287 58.99 58.96 -3.37
CA HIS A 287 60.15 59.42 -2.61
C HIS A 287 60.23 58.85 -1.19
N ALA A 288 59.17 58.21 -0.67
CA ALA A 288 59.21 57.61 0.67
C ALA A 288 60.10 56.37 0.79
N THR A 289 60.75 56.24 1.95
CA THR A 289 61.53 55.05 2.36
C THR A 289 60.66 53.91 2.88
N SER A 290 59.50 54.23 3.44
CA SER A 290 58.49 53.27 3.87
C SER A 290 57.11 53.93 3.87
N PHE A 291 56.07 53.15 3.59
CA PHE A 291 54.67 53.58 3.57
C PHE A 291 53.82 52.63 4.42
N SER A 292 52.81 53.16 5.08
CA SER A 292 51.87 52.41 5.92
C SER A 292 50.53 53.14 6.05
N GLY A 293 49.48 52.45 6.50
CA GLY A 293 48.14 53.02 6.66
C GLY A 293 47.25 52.83 5.43
N ASN A 294 46.13 53.57 5.41
CA ASN A 294 45.08 53.47 4.39
C ASN A 294 44.82 54.85 3.76
N ARG A 295 44.50 54.89 2.45
CA ARG A 295 44.15 56.12 1.74
C ARG A 295 42.87 56.75 2.30
N PRO A 296 42.72 58.09 2.24
CA PRO A 296 43.66 59.06 1.66
C PRO A 296 44.82 59.46 2.58
N SER A 297 44.87 58.98 3.82
CA SER A 297 45.85 59.41 4.84
C SER A 297 46.99 58.41 4.99
N CYS A 298 47.73 58.16 3.90
CA CYS A 298 48.94 57.33 3.95
C CYS A 298 50.01 57.97 4.86
N SER A 299 50.64 57.15 5.70
CA SER A 299 51.78 57.55 6.52
C SER A 299 53.08 57.22 5.79
N CYS A 300 53.69 58.25 5.21
CA CYS A 300 54.92 58.17 4.42
C CYS A 300 56.13 58.58 5.26
N ARG A 301 57.19 57.76 5.28
CA ARG A 301 58.47 58.12 5.89
C ARG A 301 59.43 58.64 4.84
N CYS A 302 59.62 59.96 4.81
CA CYS A 302 60.51 60.58 3.83
C CYS A 302 61.99 60.43 4.20
N PRO A 303 62.88 60.23 3.21
CA PRO A 303 64.32 60.35 3.41
C PRO A 303 64.71 61.83 3.61
N PRO A 304 65.94 62.12 4.06
CA PRO A 304 66.36 63.49 4.39
C PRO A 304 66.22 64.51 3.26
N GLU A 305 66.16 64.08 2.00
CA GLU A 305 66.06 64.94 0.82
C GLU A 305 64.61 65.35 0.49
N TRP A 306 63.60 64.80 1.15
CA TRP A 306 62.18 65.05 0.86
C TRP A 306 61.38 65.34 2.14
N ILE A 307 60.39 66.22 2.04
CA ILE A 307 59.48 66.64 3.12
C ILE A 307 58.03 66.68 2.60
N GLY A 308 57.06 66.85 3.52
CA GLY A 308 55.63 66.78 3.22
C GLY A 308 55.01 65.45 3.68
N SER A 309 53.68 65.39 3.75
CA SER A 309 52.98 64.18 4.22
C SER A 309 53.03 63.02 3.23
N ALA A 310 53.23 63.33 1.94
CA ALA A 310 53.40 62.37 0.85
C ALA A 310 54.80 62.48 0.20
N CYS A 311 55.79 63.04 0.90
CA CYS A 311 57.16 63.27 0.39
C CYS A 311 57.19 64.02 -0.95
N GLU A 312 56.26 64.95 -1.15
CA GLU A 312 56.01 65.64 -2.41
C GLU A 312 56.91 66.87 -2.62
N LEU A 313 57.60 67.34 -1.57
CA LEU A 313 58.45 68.53 -1.61
C LEU A 313 59.92 68.15 -1.40
N SER A 314 60.83 68.70 -2.21
CA SER A 314 62.27 68.54 -1.95
C SER A 314 62.68 69.34 -0.72
N ASN A 315 63.55 68.77 0.11
CA ASN A 315 64.13 69.43 1.28
C ASN A 315 65.27 70.41 0.92
N ALA A 316 65.78 70.33 -0.32
CA ALA A 316 66.80 71.24 -0.82
C ALA A 316 66.21 72.64 -1.09
N CYS A 317 66.93 73.67 -0.65
CA CYS A 317 66.60 75.04 -0.95
C CYS A 317 67.02 75.41 -2.37
N THR A 318 66.16 76.10 -3.11
CA THR A 318 66.46 76.58 -4.47
C THR A 318 66.38 78.10 -4.53
N ILE A 319 67.19 78.71 -5.40
CA ILE A 319 67.17 80.17 -5.60
C ILE A 319 65.79 80.62 -6.10
N ALA A 320 65.20 79.83 -7.00
CA ALA A 320 63.93 80.14 -7.64
C ALA A 320 62.75 80.15 -6.65
N GLU A 321 62.60 79.09 -5.85
CA GLU A 321 61.44 78.95 -4.96
C GLU A 321 61.64 79.61 -3.60
N ASP A 322 62.80 79.42 -2.98
CA ASP A 322 63.04 79.82 -1.58
C ASP A 322 63.66 81.21 -1.43
N CYS A 323 64.28 81.74 -2.50
CA CYS A 323 64.95 83.05 -2.50
C CYS A 323 64.37 84.02 -3.55
N SER A 324 63.13 83.77 -4.01
CA SER A 324 62.40 84.61 -4.97
C SER A 324 63.14 84.88 -6.29
N GLY A 325 64.11 84.04 -6.68
CA GLY A 325 64.89 84.18 -7.90
C GLY A 325 66.01 85.23 -7.86
N HIS A 326 66.25 85.89 -6.73
CA HIS A 326 67.15 87.04 -6.65
C HIS A 326 68.46 86.80 -5.87
N ALA A 327 68.60 85.65 -5.21
CA ALA A 327 69.83 85.32 -4.49
C ALA A 327 70.95 84.86 -5.43
N THR A 328 72.20 85.17 -5.07
CA THR A 328 73.40 84.68 -5.77
C THR A 328 73.78 83.27 -5.35
N THR A 329 73.55 82.92 -4.09
CA THR A 329 73.76 81.57 -3.57
C THR A 329 72.68 81.25 -2.55
N VAL A 330 72.30 79.98 -2.49
CA VAL A 330 71.36 79.43 -1.50
C VAL A 330 72.03 78.26 -0.76
N SER A 331 71.86 78.20 0.55
CA SER A 331 72.36 77.10 1.38
C SER A 331 71.36 76.73 2.48
N GLY A 332 71.51 75.55 3.07
CA GLY A 332 70.58 75.01 4.08
C GLY A 332 69.55 74.04 3.50
N ILE A 333 68.62 73.64 4.35
CA ILE A 333 67.49 72.75 4.03
C ILE A 333 66.20 73.37 4.57
N ARG A 334 65.06 73.08 3.93
CA ARG A 334 63.77 73.61 4.36
C ARG A 334 63.43 73.14 5.79
N PRO A 335 62.80 73.99 6.63
CA PRO A 335 62.34 75.36 6.35
C PRO A 335 63.41 76.45 6.57
N SER A 336 64.66 76.10 6.87
CA SER A 336 65.73 77.04 7.27
C SER A 336 66.68 77.38 6.12
N CYS A 337 66.12 77.85 5.00
CA CYS A 337 66.91 78.26 3.83
C CYS A 337 67.63 79.60 4.06
N THR A 338 68.92 79.66 3.72
CA THR A 338 69.74 80.86 3.79
C THR A 338 70.01 81.38 2.38
N CYS A 339 69.52 82.58 2.08
CA CYS A 339 69.68 83.25 0.80
C CYS A 339 70.74 84.35 0.92
N THR A 340 71.79 84.29 0.12
CA THR A 340 72.81 85.36 0.07
C THR A 340 72.56 86.25 -1.14
N PHE A 341 72.52 87.56 -0.93
CA PHE A 341 72.34 88.57 -1.97
C PHE A 341 73.60 89.45 -2.01
N PHE A 342 74.23 89.59 -3.18
CA PHE A 342 75.23 90.64 -3.38
C PHE A 342 74.52 91.95 -3.70
N PHE A 343 74.86 93.01 -2.97
CA PHE A 343 74.43 94.38 -3.23
C PHE A 343 75.33 95.05 -4.26
#